data_AF-A0A7C4BUH2-F1
#
_entry.id   AF-A0A7C4BUH2-F1
#
_cell.length_a   1.000
_cell.length_b   1.000
_cell.length_c   1.000
_cell.angle_alpha   90.00
_cell.angle_beta   90.00
_cell.angle_gamma   90.00
#
_symmetry.space_group_name_H-M   'P 1'
#
loop_
_entity.id
_entity.type
_entity.pdbx_description
1 polymer ?
#
loop_
_entity_poly.entity_id
_entity_poly.type
_entity_poly.pdbx_seq_one_letter_code
_entity_poly.pdbx_strand_id
1 'polypeptide(L)'
;MKQRWILFSVGVAAVALCSAPQGSSGKSGGKKTGAKKVELPHPFYWAVPDPLRGDWQGQGGYVAQIVRLDDKLLSIPDQLPDAAEYGKYQANLFRAFDVPNDRPAAVLVGEKSGGRVVFAGDGWSGEIEDGRFRARKGDESIELRRVERTPPTLGAKPPSGAVVLFDGTGMDQWAKMKEKEWLTEDGPPKWNLLSGGVMEAAPRAGSLISRRYFGDARIHVEFRTLGGPTNSGVYIQNRYEVNINEMYGRLDGNPCGGLDNCTPASSKPGIRCSRPPLEWQTLDIEFRAPRFDPGGKKVANARATVRLNGRLLYNDQELGPVMLNAARLGEAATGPLQLQEHGMPVQFRNIWVLEERRKD
;
A
#
# COMPACT_ATOMS: atom_id res chain seq x y z
N MET A 1 20.09 17.82 -62.81
CA MET A 1 19.01 17.77 -61.81
C MET A 1 18.95 16.40 -61.16
N LYS A 2 19.52 16.22 -59.96
CA LYS A 2 19.19 15.14 -59.01
C LYS A 2 19.46 15.62 -57.57
N GLN A 3 18.53 15.29 -56.67
CA GLN A 3 18.37 15.77 -55.30
C GLN A 3 19.39 15.23 -54.29
N ARG A 4 19.61 16.03 -53.24
CA ARG A 4 20.29 15.70 -51.97
C ARG A 4 19.41 14.79 -51.10
N TRP A 5 20.06 13.88 -50.37
CA TRP A 5 19.62 13.42 -49.05
C TRP A 5 20.84 13.37 -48.12
N ILE A 6 20.67 13.90 -46.91
CA ILE A 6 21.66 13.97 -45.83
C ILE A 6 21.32 12.87 -44.83
N LEU A 7 22.29 12.01 -44.48
CA LEU A 7 22.24 11.16 -43.29
C LEU A 7 23.14 11.77 -42.21
N PHE A 8 22.60 11.95 -41.00
CA PHE A 8 23.38 12.20 -39.79
C PHE A 8 23.41 10.91 -38.97
N SER A 9 24.62 10.40 -38.72
CA SER A 9 24.89 9.27 -37.81
C SER A 9 25.43 9.83 -36.50
N VAL A 10 24.77 9.54 -35.38
CA VAL A 10 25.24 9.86 -34.03
C VAL A 10 26.11 8.73 -33.52
N GLY A 11 27.36 9.03 -33.17
CA GLY A 11 28.35 8.09 -32.63
C GLY A 11 28.16 7.83 -31.14
N VAL A 12 28.28 6.55 -30.76
CA VAL A 12 28.33 6.05 -29.39
C VAL A 12 29.75 6.17 -28.85
N ALA A 13 29.93 6.78 -27.68
CA ALA A 13 31.21 6.81 -26.96
C ALA A 13 31.14 5.90 -25.73
N ALA A 14 31.99 4.86 -25.71
CA ALA A 14 32.21 3.99 -24.57
C ALA A 14 33.19 4.63 -23.60
N VAL A 15 32.91 4.56 -22.29
CA VAL A 15 33.83 4.99 -21.22
C VAL A 15 34.38 3.77 -20.50
N ALA A 16 35.70 3.66 -20.49
CA ALA A 16 36.47 2.63 -19.83
C ALA A 16 36.58 2.87 -18.31
N LEU A 17 36.44 1.80 -17.53
CA LEU A 17 36.68 1.77 -16.08
C LEU A 17 38.17 1.60 -15.78
N CYS A 18 38.79 2.59 -15.13
CA CYS A 18 40.11 2.46 -14.53
C CYS A 18 39.99 2.21 -13.02
N SER A 19 40.53 1.09 -12.57
CA SER A 19 40.71 0.70 -11.17
C SER A 19 41.84 1.49 -10.50
N ALA A 20 41.64 1.95 -9.26
CA ALA A 20 42.66 2.64 -8.46
C ALA A 20 43.21 1.75 -7.30
N PRO A 21 44.47 1.92 -6.88
CA PRO A 21 45.17 1.00 -5.97
C PRO A 21 45.00 1.37 -4.48
N GLN A 22 45.21 0.36 -3.62
CA GLN A 22 45.22 0.48 -2.15
C GLN A 22 46.47 1.23 -1.66
N GLY A 23 46.27 2.18 -0.75
CA GLY A 23 47.33 2.94 -0.06
C GLY A 23 46.95 3.19 1.40
N SER A 24 47.97 3.18 2.26
CA SER A 24 47.96 2.99 3.71
C SER A 24 47.42 4.16 4.57
N SER A 25 47.10 3.80 5.82
CA SER A 25 46.47 4.61 6.86
C SER A 25 47.34 5.73 7.45
N GLY A 26 46.81 6.95 7.48
CA GLY A 26 47.25 8.05 8.35
C GLY A 26 46.05 8.80 8.91
N LYS A 27 45.96 8.92 10.25
CA LYS A 27 44.90 9.65 10.96
C LYS A 27 45.16 11.16 10.91
N SER A 28 44.18 11.95 10.48
CA SER A 28 44.01 13.35 10.91
C SER A 28 42.51 13.68 11.01
N GLY A 29 42.14 14.36 12.10
CA GLY A 29 40.77 14.68 12.45
C GLY A 29 40.22 15.82 11.61
N GLY A 30 39.05 15.58 11.00
CA GLY A 30 38.23 16.60 10.35
C GLY A 30 36.75 16.28 10.56
N LYS A 31 35.98 17.27 11.00
CA LYS A 31 34.51 17.18 11.15
C LYS A 31 33.90 16.70 9.83
N LYS A 32 33.35 15.48 9.81
CA LYS A 32 32.49 15.01 8.73
C LYS A 32 31.18 15.78 8.80
N THR A 33 31.05 16.81 7.96
CA THR A 33 29.74 17.26 7.50
C THR A 33 29.09 16.05 6.84
N GLY A 34 28.06 15.49 7.46
CA GLY A 34 27.33 14.37 6.88
C GLY A 34 26.82 14.79 5.52
N ALA A 35 27.26 14.11 4.46
CA ALA A 35 26.66 14.26 3.16
C ALA A 35 25.15 14.07 3.32
N LYS A 36 24.37 15.09 2.93
CA LYS A 36 22.92 14.91 2.78
C LYS A 36 22.75 13.69 1.89
N LYS A 37 22.13 12.63 2.41
CA LYS A 37 21.66 11.53 1.56
C LYS A 37 20.80 12.20 0.49
N VAL A 38 21.30 12.22 -0.74
CA VAL A 38 20.48 12.56 -1.89
C VAL A 38 19.51 11.40 -1.99
N GLU A 39 18.27 11.63 -1.59
CA GLU A 39 17.19 10.70 -1.80
C GLU A 39 16.99 10.63 -3.31
N LEU A 40 17.48 9.54 -3.92
CA LEU A 40 17.20 9.27 -5.32
C LEU A 40 15.68 9.19 -5.48
N PRO A 41 15.09 9.71 -6.56
CA PRO A 41 13.66 9.53 -6.81
C PRO A 41 13.36 8.03 -6.78
N HIS A 42 12.51 7.62 -5.84
CA HIS A 42 12.01 6.25 -5.77
C HIS A 42 11.33 5.95 -7.11
N PRO A 43 11.80 4.96 -7.89
CA PRO A 43 11.11 4.62 -9.11
C PRO A 43 9.74 4.05 -8.74
N PHE A 44 8.68 4.70 -9.21
CA PHE A 44 7.31 4.23 -9.06
C PHE A 44 6.85 3.61 -10.38
N TYR A 45 6.34 2.38 -10.32
CA TYR A 45 5.89 1.65 -11.49
C TYR A 45 4.39 1.58 -11.52
N TRP A 46 3.81 2.28 -12.49
CA TRP A 46 2.39 2.27 -12.73
C TRP A 46 1.91 0.87 -13.05
N ALA A 47 0.92 0.42 -12.28
CA ALA A 47 0.19 -0.79 -12.60
C ALA A 47 -0.49 -0.61 -13.96
N VAL A 48 -0.19 -1.50 -14.90
CA VAL A 48 -0.89 -1.56 -16.17
C VAL A 48 -2.18 -2.38 -15.98
N PRO A 49 -3.35 -1.91 -16.48
CA PRO A 49 -4.55 -2.73 -16.50
C PRO A 49 -4.28 -4.08 -17.16
N ASP A 50 -4.61 -5.16 -16.47
CA ASP A 50 -4.39 -6.51 -16.94
C ASP A 50 -5.64 -7.36 -16.65
N PRO A 51 -6.32 -7.89 -17.69
CA PRO A 51 -7.53 -8.71 -17.50
C PRO A 51 -7.26 -10.06 -16.82
N LEU A 52 -5.99 -10.52 -16.79
CA LEU A 52 -5.61 -11.77 -16.13
C LEU A 52 -5.32 -11.57 -14.64
N ARG A 53 -4.90 -10.37 -14.25
CA ARG A 53 -4.64 -10.03 -12.85
C ARG A 53 -5.95 -10.04 -12.06
N GLY A 54 -5.92 -10.69 -10.91
CA GLY A 54 -7.05 -10.71 -9.99
C GLY A 54 -7.31 -12.06 -9.37
N ASP A 55 -8.45 -12.11 -8.68
CA ASP A 55 -8.91 -13.26 -7.94
C ASP A 55 -9.71 -14.19 -8.86
N TRP A 56 -9.47 -15.49 -8.78
CA TRP A 56 -10.11 -16.52 -9.58
C TRP A 56 -10.72 -17.60 -8.69
N GLN A 57 -11.95 -18.00 -8.99
CA GLN A 57 -12.68 -19.01 -8.23
C GLN A 57 -13.58 -19.83 -9.13
N GLY A 58 -13.87 -21.07 -8.73
CA GLY A 58 -14.72 -21.97 -9.48
C GLY A 58 -14.76 -23.36 -8.85
N GLN A 59 -14.81 -24.38 -9.70
CA GLN A 59 -14.92 -25.77 -9.26
C GLN A 59 -13.57 -26.34 -8.83
N GLY A 60 -13.60 -27.37 -7.98
CA GLY A 60 -12.41 -28.11 -7.53
C GLY A 60 -11.89 -27.73 -6.14
N GLY A 61 -12.57 -26.84 -5.41
CA GLY A 61 -12.22 -26.54 -4.01
C GLY A 61 -10.93 -25.73 -3.83
N TYR A 62 -10.59 -24.94 -4.85
CA TYR A 62 -9.47 -24.00 -4.84
C TYR A 62 -9.92 -22.62 -5.29
N VAL A 63 -9.13 -21.63 -4.90
CA VAL A 63 -9.14 -20.27 -5.44
C VAL A 63 -7.73 -19.92 -5.88
N ALA A 64 -7.59 -18.96 -6.80
CA ALA A 64 -6.28 -18.48 -7.23
C ALA A 64 -6.19 -16.95 -7.13
N GLN A 65 -5.01 -16.46 -6.79
CA GLN A 65 -4.62 -15.08 -7.02
C GLN A 65 -3.62 -15.05 -8.16
N ILE A 66 -3.90 -14.27 -9.20
CA ILE A 66 -3.04 -14.17 -10.37
C ILE A 66 -2.42 -12.78 -10.40
N VAL A 67 -1.09 -12.75 -10.42
CA VAL A 67 -0.28 -11.53 -10.46
C VAL A 67 0.73 -11.59 -11.58
N ARG A 68 1.19 -10.43 -12.07
CA ARG A 68 2.36 -10.42 -12.96
C ARG A 68 3.62 -10.52 -12.12
N LEU A 69 4.64 -11.20 -12.65
CA LEU A 69 5.92 -11.31 -11.96
C LEU A 69 6.66 -9.98 -11.91
N ASP A 70 6.57 -9.19 -12.97
CA ASP A 70 7.16 -7.85 -13.07
C ASP A 70 6.52 -6.78 -12.17
N ASP A 71 5.48 -7.13 -11.39
CA ASP A 71 4.94 -6.26 -10.32
C ASP A 71 5.82 -6.28 -9.04
N LYS A 72 6.82 -7.17 -8.92
CA LYS A 72 7.57 -7.53 -7.69
C LYS A 72 8.52 -6.46 -7.12
N LEU A 73 8.25 -5.19 -7.34
CA LEU A 73 9.13 -4.10 -6.93
C LEU A 73 8.90 -3.74 -5.46
N LEU A 74 9.82 -4.16 -4.58
CA LEU A 74 9.66 -4.12 -3.12
C LEU A 74 10.62 -3.15 -2.42
N SER A 75 11.71 -2.74 -3.07
CA SER A 75 12.78 -2.02 -2.38
C SER A 75 13.60 -1.10 -3.30
N ILE A 76 14.36 -0.18 -2.72
CA ILE A 76 15.32 0.68 -3.44
C ILE A 76 16.33 -0.14 -4.28
N PRO A 77 16.82 -1.31 -3.82
CA PRO A 77 17.58 -2.24 -4.66
C PRO A 77 16.84 -2.72 -5.92
N ASP A 78 15.51 -2.86 -5.86
CA ASP A 78 14.67 -3.25 -7.00
C ASP A 78 14.43 -2.03 -7.88
N GLN A 79 15.51 -1.54 -8.50
CA GLN A 79 15.49 -0.29 -9.26
C GLN A 79 14.72 -0.38 -10.57
N LEU A 80 14.44 -1.59 -11.09
CA LEU A 80 13.65 -1.90 -12.29
C LEU A 80 13.16 -3.35 -12.23
N PRO A 81 11.99 -3.68 -12.81
CA PRO A 81 11.59 -5.06 -13.00
C PRO A 81 12.64 -5.80 -13.83
N ASP A 82 12.88 -7.08 -13.53
CA ASP A 82 13.70 -7.90 -14.41
C ASP A 82 12.97 -8.07 -15.74
N ALA A 83 13.62 -7.69 -16.85
CA ALA A 83 13.05 -7.83 -18.17
C ALA A 83 12.73 -9.30 -18.52
N ALA A 84 13.37 -10.26 -17.87
CA ALA A 84 13.06 -11.69 -17.99
C ALA A 84 11.70 -12.07 -17.36
N GLU A 85 11.10 -11.21 -16.53
CA GLU A 85 9.78 -11.41 -15.93
C GLU A 85 8.64 -10.78 -16.75
N TYR A 86 8.95 -10.00 -17.79
CA TYR A 86 7.93 -9.43 -18.66
C TYR A 86 7.09 -10.50 -19.35
N GLY A 87 5.76 -10.34 -19.27
CA GLY A 87 4.81 -11.31 -19.82
C GLY A 87 4.67 -12.60 -19.01
N LYS A 88 5.31 -12.69 -17.84
CA LYS A 88 5.17 -13.83 -16.93
C LYS A 88 4.21 -13.53 -15.78
N TYR A 89 3.55 -14.59 -15.33
CA TYR A 89 2.53 -14.57 -14.31
C TYR A 89 2.84 -15.56 -13.20
N GLN A 90 2.35 -15.26 -12.01
CA GLN A 90 2.33 -16.20 -10.89
C GLN A 90 0.87 -16.44 -10.50
N ALA A 91 0.50 -17.71 -10.36
CA ALA A 91 -0.78 -18.13 -9.82
C ALA A 91 -0.56 -18.76 -8.44
N ASN A 92 -1.05 -18.11 -7.40
CA ASN A 92 -1.06 -18.65 -6.04
C ASN A 92 -2.38 -19.38 -5.80
N LEU A 93 -2.35 -20.71 -5.71
CA LEU A 93 -3.53 -21.53 -5.40
C LEU A 93 -3.73 -21.64 -3.89
N PHE A 94 -4.92 -21.32 -3.40
CA PHE A 94 -5.34 -21.48 -2.00
C PHE A 94 -6.61 -22.32 -1.91
N ARG A 95 -6.97 -22.77 -0.70
CA ARG A 95 -8.26 -23.45 -0.45
C ARG A 95 -9.41 -22.47 -0.25
N ALA A 96 -9.12 -21.28 0.25
CA ALA A 96 -10.07 -20.18 0.36
C ALA A 96 -9.31 -18.85 0.38
N PHE A 97 -10.00 -17.76 0.06
CA PHE A 97 -9.41 -16.43 0.14
C PHE A 97 -9.34 -15.90 1.57
N ASP A 98 -8.36 -15.04 1.82
CA ASP A 98 -8.22 -14.22 3.02
C ASP A 98 -8.30 -15.05 4.33
N VAL A 99 -7.71 -16.24 4.33
CA VAL A 99 -7.59 -17.08 5.54
C VAL A 99 -6.35 -16.62 6.33
N PRO A 100 -6.48 -16.34 7.65
CA PRO A 100 -5.34 -15.94 8.46
C PRO A 100 -4.21 -16.99 8.49
N ASN A 101 -2.98 -16.52 8.30
CA ASN A 101 -1.73 -17.32 8.28
C ASN A 101 -1.69 -18.42 7.23
N ASP A 102 -2.59 -18.37 6.24
CA ASP A 102 -2.68 -19.39 5.20
C ASP A 102 -1.47 -19.33 4.26
N ARG A 103 -1.15 -20.48 3.67
CA ARG A 103 -0.09 -20.64 2.69
C ARG A 103 -0.68 -21.20 1.40
N PRO A 104 -0.17 -20.81 0.24
CA PRO A 104 -0.66 -21.38 -1.01
C PRO A 104 -0.44 -22.89 -0.99
N ALA A 105 -1.46 -23.63 -1.42
CA ALA A 105 -1.39 -25.06 -1.68
C ALA A 105 -0.47 -25.38 -2.87
N ALA A 106 -0.30 -24.41 -3.78
CA ALA A 106 0.67 -24.45 -4.87
C ALA A 106 0.93 -23.05 -5.41
N VAL A 107 2.13 -22.82 -5.92
CA VAL A 107 2.53 -21.62 -6.68
C VAL A 107 2.96 -22.07 -8.07
N LEU A 108 2.27 -21.57 -9.09
CA LEU A 108 2.61 -21.84 -10.48
C LEU A 108 3.18 -20.57 -11.11
N VAL A 109 4.18 -20.74 -11.98
CA VAL A 109 4.68 -19.69 -12.86
C VAL A 109 4.20 -19.99 -14.27
N GLY A 110 3.72 -18.97 -14.96
CA GLY A 110 3.28 -19.09 -16.34
C GLY A 110 3.81 -18.00 -17.24
N GLU A 111 3.89 -18.31 -18.52
CA GLU A 111 4.37 -17.39 -19.55
C GLU A 111 3.27 -17.19 -20.60
N LYS A 112 3.04 -15.92 -20.95
CA LYS A 112 2.03 -15.55 -21.94
C LYS A 112 2.58 -15.72 -23.34
N SER A 113 1.84 -16.47 -24.16
CA SER A 113 2.09 -16.58 -25.60
C SER A 113 0.76 -16.49 -26.34
N GLY A 114 0.58 -15.43 -27.14
CA GLY A 114 -0.70 -15.14 -27.79
C GLY A 114 -1.83 -14.87 -26.79
N GLY A 115 -2.97 -15.54 -26.98
CA GLY A 115 -4.16 -15.43 -26.12
C GLY A 115 -4.14 -16.34 -24.88
N ARG A 116 -3.06 -17.08 -24.67
CA ARG A 116 -2.95 -18.12 -23.64
C ARG A 116 -1.78 -17.85 -22.69
N VAL A 117 -1.93 -18.25 -21.44
CA VAL A 117 -0.83 -18.34 -20.47
C VAL A 117 -0.70 -19.78 -20.02
N VAL A 118 0.47 -20.38 -20.15
CA VAL A 118 0.72 -21.77 -19.72
C VAL A 118 1.49 -21.75 -18.41
N PHE A 119 0.95 -22.42 -17.40
CA PHE A 119 1.45 -22.44 -16.02
C PHE A 119 2.01 -23.81 -15.65
N ALA A 120 3.08 -23.81 -14.85
CA ALA A 120 3.60 -24.98 -14.17
C ALA A 120 4.18 -24.63 -12.79
N GLY A 121 4.09 -25.54 -11.83
CA GLY A 121 4.70 -25.39 -10.50
C GLY A 121 4.06 -26.31 -9.46
N ASP A 122 4.83 -26.76 -8.47
CA ASP A 122 4.37 -27.62 -7.37
C ASP A 122 3.60 -28.89 -7.79
N GLY A 123 3.97 -29.45 -8.94
CA GLY A 123 3.33 -30.63 -9.54
C GLY A 123 2.02 -30.34 -10.27
N TRP A 124 1.61 -29.07 -10.34
CA TRP A 124 0.50 -28.63 -11.18
C TRP A 124 0.98 -28.21 -12.56
N SER A 125 0.13 -28.45 -13.56
CA SER A 125 0.20 -27.84 -14.88
C SER A 125 -1.17 -27.26 -15.24
N GLY A 126 -1.19 -26.15 -15.94
CA GLY A 126 -2.44 -25.49 -16.28
C GLY A 126 -2.31 -24.39 -17.30
N GLU A 127 -3.43 -23.77 -17.63
CA GLU A 127 -3.49 -22.69 -18.60
C GLU A 127 -4.62 -21.73 -18.31
N ILE A 128 -4.43 -20.48 -18.71
CA ILE A 128 -5.53 -19.54 -18.91
C ILE A 128 -5.74 -19.35 -20.39
N GLU A 129 -6.95 -19.64 -20.85
CA GLU A 129 -7.44 -19.40 -22.20
C GLU A 129 -8.95 -19.14 -22.13
N ASP A 130 -9.46 -18.24 -22.98
CA ASP A 130 -10.89 -17.89 -23.06
C ASP A 130 -11.56 -17.60 -21.71
N GLY A 131 -10.85 -16.89 -20.82
CA GLY A 131 -11.35 -16.47 -19.51
C GLY A 131 -11.54 -17.61 -18.50
N ARG A 132 -10.87 -18.75 -18.70
CA ARG A 132 -10.89 -19.89 -17.78
C ARG A 132 -9.47 -20.27 -17.40
N PHE A 133 -9.23 -20.41 -16.11
CA PHE A 133 -8.01 -21.00 -15.60
C PHE A 133 -8.26 -22.49 -15.31
N ARG A 134 -7.64 -23.38 -16.09
CA ARG A 134 -7.72 -24.83 -15.90
C ARG A 134 -6.37 -25.36 -15.47
N ALA A 135 -6.31 -26.10 -14.37
CA ALA A 135 -5.08 -26.74 -13.93
C ALA A 135 -5.34 -28.15 -13.39
N ARG A 136 -4.33 -29.00 -13.42
CA ARG A 136 -4.38 -30.39 -12.94
C ARG A 136 -3.12 -30.78 -12.19
N LYS A 137 -3.27 -31.70 -11.23
CA LYS A 137 -2.20 -32.40 -10.52
C LYS A 137 -2.63 -33.83 -10.23
N GLY A 138 -2.06 -34.79 -10.95
CA GLY A 138 -2.57 -36.18 -10.91
C GLY A 138 -4.05 -36.22 -11.31
N ASP A 139 -4.88 -36.78 -10.45
CA ASP A 139 -6.35 -36.86 -10.64
C ASP A 139 -7.09 -35.58 -10.19
N GLU A 140 -6.42 -34.66 -9.51
CA GLU A 140 -7.01 -33.37 -9.12
C GLU A 140 -7.10 -32.44 -10.33
N SER A 141 -8.24 -31.76 -10.48
CA SER A 141 -8.42 -30.74 -11.51
C SER A 141 -9.27 -29.58 -11.01
N ILE A 142 -8.98 -28.40 -11.54
CA ILE A 142 -9.71 -27.17 -11.24
C ILE A 142 -10.11 -26.47 -12.54
N GLU A 143 -11.26 -25.80 -12.52
CA GLU A 143 -11.66 -24.81 -13.51
C GLU A 143 -12.14 -23.57 -12.76
N LEU A 144 -11.38 -22.49 -12.85
CA LEU A 144 -11.64 -21.22 -12.19
C LEU A 144 -11.96 -20.14 -13.23
N ARG A 145 -12.75 -19.15 -12.82
CA ARG A 145 -13.01 -17.93 -13.58
C ARG A 145 -12.66 -16.72 -12.72
N ARG A 146 -12.32 -15.61 -13.36
CA ARG A 146 -12.10 -14.34 -12.65
C ARG A 146 -13.37 -13.97 -11.89
N VAL A 147 -13.20 -13.60 -10.62
CA VAL A 147 -14.26 -13.11 -9.75
C VAL A 147 -13.89 -11.72 -9.24
N GLU A 148 -14.88 -10.84 -9.19
CA GLU A 148 -14.74 -9.55 -8.53
C GLU A 148 -15.15 -9.70 -7.07
N ARG A 149 -14.30 -9.22 -6.16
CA ARG A 149 -14.52 -9.32 -4.71
C ARG A 149 -14.69 -7.94 -4.10
N THR A 150 -15.89 -7.39 -4.26
CA THR A 150 -16.25 -6.06 -3.76
C THR A 150 -16.17 -6.01 -2.23
N PRO A 151 -15.43 -5.07 -1.64
CA PRO A 151 -15.45 -4.83 -0.21
C PRO A 151 -16.86 -4.51 0.30
N PRO A 152 -17.29 -5.03 1.46
CA PRO A 152 -18.67 -4.87 1.94
C PRO A 152 -19.02 -3.42 2.30
N THR A 153 -18.02 -2.60 2.62
CA THR A 153 -18.18 -1.18 2.97
C THR A 153 -17.84 -0.25 1.79
N LEU A 154 -17.66 -0.77 0.58
CA LEU A 154 -17.34 0.07 -0.58
C LEU A 154 -18.53 0.97 -0.90
N GLY A 155 -18.30 2.28 -0.98
CA GLY A 155 -19.33 3.29 -1.15
C GLY A 155 -20.21 3.49 0.08
N ALA A 156 -19.79 3.02 1.26
CA ALA A 156 -20.56 3.17 2.49
C ALA A 156 -20.83 4.67 2.76
N LYS A 157 -22.11 5.03 2.82
CA LYS A 157 -22.52 6.39 3.12
C LYS A 157 -22.09 6.77 4.54
N PRO A 158 -21.62 8.00 4.77
CA PRO A 158 -21.37 8.49 6.12
C PRO A 158 -22.61 8.32 7.00
N PRO A 159 -22.51 7.72 8.19
CA PRO A 159 -23.63 7.62 9.11
C PRO A 159 -24.04 9.01 9.63
N SER A 160 -25.26 9.12 10.17
CA SER A 160 -25.73 10.37 10.78
C SER A 160 -24.77 10.87 11.86
N GLY A 161 -24.37 12.13 11.77
CA GLY A 161 -23.42 12.76 12.69
C GLY A 161 -21.94 12.55 12.35
N ALA A 162 -21.63 11.81 11.29
CA ALA A 162 -20.25 11.72 10.80
C ALA A 162 -19.79 13.03 10.19
N VAL A 163 -18.52 13.35 10.42
CA VAL A 163 -17.78 14.39 9.73
C VAL A 163 -17.30 13.82 8.41
N VAL A 164 -17.74 14.39 7.31
CA VAL A 164 -17.24 14.03 5.99
C VAL A 164 -15.96 14.81 5.73
N LEU A 165 -14.83 14.11 5.67
CA LEU A 165 -13.53 14.71 5.37
C LEU A 165 -13.28 14.82 3.87
N PHE A 166 -13.86 13.91 3.07
CA PHE A 166 -13.77 13.98 1.61
C PHE A 166 -14.92 13.21 0.94
N ASP A 167 -15.74 13.91 0.17
CA ASP A 167 -16.87 13.39 -0.61
C ASP A 167 -16.64 13.46 -2.14
N GLY A 168 -15.47 13.94 -2.56
CA GLY A 168 -15.12 14.12 -3.95
C GLY A 168 -15.29 15.54 -4.50
N THR A 169 -15.82 16.50 -3.74
CA THR A 169 -16.03 17.86 -4.26
C THR A 169 -14.86 18.81 -3.99
N GLY A 170 -14.06 18.54 -2.95
CA GLY A 170 -12.97 19.41 -2.55
C GLY A 170 -12.20 18.88 -1.34
N MET A 171 -11.08 19.51 -1.03
CA MET A 171 -10.20 19.11 0.08
C MET A 171 -10.25 20.09 1.25
N ASP A 172 -11.35 20.81 1.43
CA ASP A 172 -11.46 21.93 2.38
C ASP A 172 -11.28 21.51 3.85
N GLN A 173 -11.57 20.25 4.17
CA GLN A 173 -11.37 19.66 5.50
C GLN A 173 -9.91 19.29 5.78
N TRP A 174 -9.01 19.51 4.83
CA TRP A 174 -7.60 19.16 4.90
C TRP A 174 -6.71 20.39 4.79
N ALA A 175 -5.52 20.26 5.37
CA ALA A 175 -4.41 21.18 5.21
C ALA A 175 -3.14 20.40 4.89
N LYS A 176 -2.19 21.04 4.20
CA LYS A 176 -0.84 20.50 4.09
C LYS A 176 -0.23 20.42 5.49
N MET A 177 0.38 19.30 5.83
CA MET A 177 1.10 19.12 7.09
C MET A 177 2.49 19.76 7.01
N LYS A 178 2.90 20.47 8.07
CA LYS A 178 4.29 20.96 8.19
C LYS A 178 5.22 19.80 8.58
N GLU A 179 6.11 19.37 7.67
CA GLU A 179 6.94 18.15 7.82
C GLU A 179 7.74 18.03 9.13
N LYS A 180 8.14 19.17 9.70
CA LYS A 180 8.91 19.19 10.97
C LYS A 180 8.02 19.33 12.21
N GLU A 181 6.79 19.79 12.05
CA GLU A 181 5.82 20.08 13.10
C GLU A 181 4.49 19.44 12.70
N TRP A 182 4.35 18.13 12.88
CA TRP A 182 3.29 17.36 12.24
C TRP A 182 1.87 17.81 12.63
N LEU A 183 1.69 18.48 13.78
CA LEU A 183 0.39 19.00 14.22
C LEU A 183 0.07 20.40 13.70
N THR A 184 0.95 20.98 12.88
CA THR A 184 0.84 22.33 12.35
C THR A 184 0.48 22.30 10.87
N GLU A 185 -0.45 23.16 10.46
CA GLU A 185 -0.80 23.38 9.07
C GLU A 185 0.28 24.22 8.34
N ASP A 186 0.51 23.90 7.07
CA ASP A 186 1.47 24.57 6.16
C ASP A 186 0.79 25.00 4.86
N GLY A 187 -0.46 25.47 4.97
CA GLY A 187 -1.27 25.98 3.87
C GLY A 187 -2.24 24.96 3.26
N PRO A 188 -2.83 25.28 2.09
CA PRO A 188 -3.83 24.43 1.44
C PRO A 188 -3.21 23.11 0.94
N PRO A 189 -4.02 22.03 0.80
CA PRO A 189 -3.59 20.78 0.18
C PRO A 189 -2.97 21.00 -1.20
N LYS A 190 -1.90 20.27 -1.48
CA LYS A 190 -1.21 20.28 -2.79
C LYS A 190 -1.38 18.97 -3.56
N TRP A 191 -2.35 18.16 -3.15
CA TRP A 191 -2.72 16.90 -3.79
C TRP A 191 -3.69 17.17 -4.95
N ASN A 192 -3.79 16.22 -5.88
CA ASN A 192 -4.62 16.39 -7.07
C ASN A 192 -6.07 16.02 -6.77
N LEU A 193 -7.02 16.85 -7.22
CA LEU A 193 -8.43 16.48 -7.31
C LEU A 193 -8.71 16.05 -8.76
N LEU A 194 -8.92 14.75 -8.95
CA LEU A 194 -9.17 14.15 -10.26
C LEU A 194 -10.66 14.11 -10.58
N SER A 195 -10.97 13.91 -11.86
CA SER A 195 -12.35 13.64 -12.31
C SER A 195 -12.93 12.41 -11.59
N GLY A 196 -14.23 12.45 -11.32
CA GLY A 196 -14.92 11.39 -10.57
C GLY A 196 -14.77 11.48 -9.05
N GLY A 197 -14.28 12.61 -8.51
CA GLY A 197 -14.26 12.87 -7.08
C GLY A 197 -13.19 12.09 -6.33
N VAL A 198 -11.99 12.05 -6.90
CA VAL A 198 -10.85 11.27 -6.36
C VAL A 198 -9.73 12.22 -5.94
N MET A 199 -9.26 12.03 -4.71
CA MET A 199 -8.08 12.71 -4.16
C MET A 199 -6.85 11.84 -4.47
N GLU A 200 -5.81 12.38 -5.08
CA GLU A 200 -4.56 11.66 -5.35
C GLU A 200 -3.37 12.34 -4.68
N ALA A 201 -2.59 11.56 -3.93
CA ALA A 201 -1.34 12.00 -3.37
C ALA A 201 -0.35 12.37 -4.48
N ALA A 202 0.00 13.66 -4.55
CA ALA A 202 1.03 14.15 -5.46
C ALA A 202 2.41 13.92 -4.83
N PRO A 203 3.33 13.21 -5.50
CA PRO A 203 4.66 12.95 -4.95
C PRO A 203 5.40 14.25 -4.57
N ARG A 204 5.95 14.29 -3.35
CA ARG A 204 6.64 15.45 -2.73
C ARG A 204 5.73 16.65 -2.43
N ALA A 205 4.41 16.47 -2.44
CA ALA A 205 3.49 17.52 -2.04
C ALA A 205 3.36 17.66 -0.51
N GLY A 206 3.89 16.68 0.25
CA GLY A 206 3.75 16.59 1.68
C GLY A 206 2.44 15.90 2.09
N SER A 207 2.43 15.35 3.30
CA SER A 207 1.23 14.71 3.87
C SER A 207 0.12 15.71 4.13
N LEU A 208 -1.13 15.24 4.23
CA LEU A 208 -2.27 16.04 4.64
C LEU A 208 -2.66 15.71 6.09
N ILE A 209 -3.13 16.72 6.82
CA ILE A 209 -3.81 16.55 8.11
C ILE A 209 -5.22 17.15 8.04
N SER A 210 -6.18 16.53 8.72
CA SER A 210 -7.51 17.10 8.86
C SER A 210 -7.47 18.36 9.73
N ARG A 211 -8.32 19.34 9.41
CA ARG A 211 -8.47 20.56 10.22
C ARG A 211 -9.05 20.26 11.60
N ARG A 212 -9.96 19.28 11.66
CA ARG A 212 -10.60 18.83 12.90
C ARG A 212 -9.71 17.82 13.62
N TYR A 213 -9.75 17.88 14.94
CA TYR A 213 -9.12 16.92 15.84
C TYR A 213 -10.19 15.93 16.35
N PHE A 214 -9.81 14.67 16.48
CA PHE A 214 -10.70 13.56 16.84
C PHE A 214 -10.17 12.79 18.05
N GLY A 215 -11.07 12.39 18.94
CA GLY A 215 -10.82 11.46 20.04
C GLY A 215 -11.15 10.01 19.65
N ASP A 216 -12.05 9.39 20.40
CA ASP A 216 -12.65 8.11 20.02
C ASP A 216 -13.45 8.27 18.73
N ALA A 217 -13.26 7.36 17.79
CA ALA A 217 -13.85 7.50 16.47
C ALA A 217 -14.02 6.19 15.73
N ARG A 218 -15.05 6.15 14.87
CA ARG A 218 -15.13 5.23 13.72
C ARG A 218 -14.72 5.98 12.46
N ILE A 219 -13.75 5.44 11.75
CA ILE A 219 -13.13 6.06 10.57
C ILE A 219 -13.33 5.13 9.38
N HIS A 220 -13.75 5.69 8.26
CA HIS A 220 -13.83 4.99 6.99
C HIS A 220 -13.00 5.71 5.96
N VAL A 221 -12.22 4.94 5.19
CA VAL A 221 -11.39 5.43 4.09
C VAL A 221 -11.51 4.45 2.93
N GLU A 222 -11.83 4.93 1.74
CA GLU A 222 -11.58 4.18 0.52
C GLU A 222 -10.26 4.62 -0.11
N PHE A 223 -9.44 3.66 -0.49
CA PHE A 223 -8.17 3.93 -1.16
C PHE A 223 -7.93 2.95 -2.31
N ARG A 224 -7.05 3.32 -3.23
CA ARG A 224 -6.45 2.38 -4.17
C ARG A 224 -4.99 2.72 -4.44
N THR A 225 -4.19 1.68 -4.56
CA THR A 225 -2.82 1.74 -5.00
C THR A 225 -2.79 1.84 -6.53
N LEU A 226 -1.76 2.49 -7.07
CA LEU A 226 -1.64 2.75 -8.51
C LEU A 226 -0.49 1.97 -9.15
N GLY A 227 0.21 1.15 -8.37
CA GLY A 227 1.51 0.62 -8.76
C GLY A 227 2.36 0.20 -7.57
N GLY A 228 3.58 -0.25 -7.88
CA GLY A 228 4.56 -0.71 -6.91
C GLY A 228 5.92 -0.02 -7.12
N PRO A 229 6.73 0.17 -6.07
CA PRO A 229 6.34 0.08 -4.66
C PRO A 229 5.30 1.17 -4.32
N THR A 230 4.45 0.92 -3.33
CA THR A 230 3.57 1.94 -2.73
C THR A 230 3.81 1.95 -1.22
N ASN A 231 3.99 3.15 -0.65
CA ASN A 231 3.99 3.38 0.79
C ASN A 231 3.17 4.65 1.09
N SER A 232 2.17 4.51 1.94
CA SER A 232 1.32 5.56 2.47
C SER A 232 0.72 5.05 3.78
N GLY A 233 -0.22 5.79 4.37
CA GLY A 233 -0.88 5.38 5.59
C GLY A 233 -1.94 6.37 6.05
N VAL A 234 -2.85 5.86 6.88
CA VAL A 234 -3.83 6.66 7.61
C VAL A 234 -3.34 6.74 9.04
N TYR A 235 -2.90 7.93 9.50
CA TYR A 235 -2.52 8.10 10.89
C TYR A 235 -3.67 8.67 11.70
N ILE A 236 -4.07 7.95 12.73
CA ILE A 236 -5.08 8.37 13.68
C ILE A 236 -4.40 9.27 14.71
N GLN A 237 -4.97 10.43 14.96
CA GLN A 237 -4.38 11.48 15.79
C GLN A 237 -2.97 11.89 15.34
N ASN A 238 -2.64 11.69 14.06
CA ASN A 238 -1.31 11.92 13.48
C ASN A 238 -0.20 11.09 14.13
N ARG A 239 -0.58 9.97 14.76
CA ARG A 239 0.25 9.20 15.69
C ARG A 239 0.24 7.72 15.35
N TYR A 240 -0.93 7.10 15.31
CA TYR A 240 -1.08 5.66 15.16
C TYR A 240 -1.34 5.34 13.69
N GLU A 241 -0.36 4.76 13.01
CA GLU A 241 -0.41 4.50 11.56
C GLU A 241 -1.10 3.17 11.27
N VAL A 242 -2.11 3.20 10.43
CA VAL A 242 -2.53 2.03 9.65
C VAL A 242 -1.92 2.15 8.27
N ASN A 243 -0.92 1.32 7.97
CA ASN A 243 -0.13 1.45 6.74
C ASN A 243 -0.93 1.09 5.48
N ILE A 244 -0.57 1.70 4.36
CA ILE A 244 -1.07 1.39 3.02
C ILE A 244 0.12 1.03 2.15
N ASN A 245 0.22 -0.26 1.79
CA ASN A 245 1.24 -0.81 0.92
C ASN A 245 0.60 -1.63 -0.21
N GLU A 246 1.25 -1.66 -1.37
CA GLU A 246 0.83 -2.56 -2.46
C GLU A 246 1.38 -3.97 -2.20
N MET A 247 0.50 -4.88 -1.76
CA MET A 247 0.85 -6.23 -1.31
C MET A 247 0.00 -7.33 -1.97
N TYR A 248 -0.75 -7.04 -3.03
CA TYR A 248 -1.61 -8.02 -3.68
C TYR A 248 -0.81 -9.21 -4.23
N GLY A 249 -1.27 -10.43 -3.90
CA GLY A 249 -0.64 -11.70 -4.32
C GLY A 249 0.81 -11.92 -3.85
N ARG A 250 1.32 -11.09 -2.93
CA ARG A 250 2.62 -11.29 -2.27
C ARG A 250 2.51 -12.32 -1.16
N LEU A 251 3.44 -13.26 -1.13
CA LEU A 251 3.48 -14.35 -0.14
C LEU A 251 4.41 -14.03 1.04
N ASP A 252 5.26 -13.01 0.88
CA ASP A 252 6.26 -12.54 1.82
C ASP A 252 6.03 -11.06 2.18
N GLY A 253 6.92 -10.48 3.00
CA GLY A 253 6.77 -9.13 3.54
C GLY A 253 5.62 -8.97 4.53
N ASN A 254 5.43 -7.75 5.06
CA ASN A 254 4.31 -7.46 5.95
C ASN A 254 3.05 -7.15 5.12
N PRO A 255 1.87 -7.67 5.47
CA PRO A 255 0.64 -7.31 4.78
C PRO A 255 0.30 -5.82 4.96
N CYS A 256 -0.54 -5.31 4.06
CA CYS A 256 -1.15 -3.98 4.14
C CYS A 256 -2.10 -3.87 5.34
N GLY A 257 -2.25 -2.66 5.89
CA GLY A 257 -3.11 -2.37 7.03
C GLY A 257 -2.47 -2.65 8.39
N GLY A 258 -1.14 -2.76 8.46
CA GLY A 258 -0.39 -2.99 9.69
C GLY A 258 -0.29 -1.75 10.59
N LEU A 259 -0.21 -1.99 11.90
CA LEU A 259 0.01 -0.99 12.96
C LEU A 259 1.49 -0.94 13.41
N ASP A 260 2.41 -0.96 12.45
CA ASP A 260 3.85 -1.22 12.68
C ASP A 260 4.52 -0.18 13.58
N ASN A 261 4.01 1.04 13.63
CA ASN A 261 4.57 2.11 14.44
C ASN A 261 4.08 2.14 15.89
N CYS A 262 3.15 1.27 16.27
CA CYS A 262 2.56 1.27 17.61
C CYS A 262 2.19 -0.13 18.14
N THR A 263 2.63 -1.20 17.46
CA THR A 263 2.46 -2.58 17.93
C THR A 263 3.76 -3.36 17.77
N PRO A 264 4.02 -4.40 18.61
CA PRO A 264 5.18 -5.25 18.42
C PRO A 264 5.03 -6.10 17.15
N ALA A 265 6.14 -6.58 16.59
CA ALA A 265 6.14 -7.38 15.37
C ALA A 265 5.28 -8.66 15.46
N SER A 266 5.09 -9.21 16.65
CA SER A 266 4.20 -10.36 16.91
C SER A 266 2.72 -10.06 16.76
N SER A 267 2.31 -8.79 16.74
CA SER A 267 0.92 -8.36 16.55
C SER A 267 0.55 -8.14 15.08
N LYS A 268 1.49 -8.28 14.14
CA LYS A 268 1.20 -8.11 12.71
C LYS A 268 0.08 -9.07 12.26
N PRO A 269 -0.87 -8.62 11.43
CA PRO A 269 -2.00 -9.45 11.06
C PRO A 269 -1.50 -10.61 10.20
N GLY A 270 -1.96 -11.82 10.49
CA GLY A 270 -1.61 -13.01 9.71
C GLY A 270 -2.33 -13.11 8.35
N ILE A 271 -3.28 -12.22 8.09
CA ILE A 271 -4.20 -12.29 6.95
C ILE A 271 -3.74 -11.36 5.81
N ARG A 272 -3.74 -11.88 4.58
CA ARG A 272 -3.41 -11.13 3.35
C ARG A 272 -4.67 -10.95 2.52
N CYS A 273 -5.25 -9.75 2.58
CA CYS A 273 -6.55 -9.46 1.96
C CYS A 273 -6.56 -8.18 1.12
N SER A 274 -5.38 -7.72 0.69
CA SER A 274 -5.27 -6.68 -0.34
C SER A 274 -5.99 -7.10 -1.62
N ARG A 275 -6.49 -6.11 -2.36
CA ARG A 275 -7.03 -6.26 -3.72
C ARG A 275 -5.98 -5.85 -4.77
N PRO A 276 -6.12 -6.27 -6.03
CA PRO A 276 -5.25 -5.82 -7.12
C PRO A 276 -5.08 -4.30 -7.14
N PRO A 277 -3.90 -3.79 -7.55
CA PRO A 277 -3.75 -2.36 -7.79
C PRO A 277 -4.77 -1.87 -8.82
N LEU A 278 -5.14 -0.60 -8.72
CA LEU A 278 -6.24 0.07 -9.43
C LEU A 278 -7.66 -0.27 -8.93
N GLU A 279 -7.84 -1.31 -8.12
CA GLU A 279 -9.11 -1.62 -7.46
C GLU A 279 -9.26 -0.86 -6.15
N TRP A 280 -10.50 -0.39 -5.89
CA TRP A 280 -10.83 0.29 -4.64
C TRP A 280 -10.91 -0.68 -3.47
N GLN A 281 -10.31 -0.28 -2.37
CA GLN A 281 -10.24 -0.99 -1.11
C GLN A 281 -10.86 -0.15 0.00
N THR A 282 -11.40 -0.81 1.02
CA THR A 282 -11.96 -0.13 2.19
C THR A 282 -11.11 -0.39 3.41
N LEU A 283 -10.85 0.67 4.17
CA LEU A 283 -10.23 0.63 5.47
C LEU A 283 -11.20 1.19 6.50
N ASP A 284 -11.69 0.31 7.37
CA ASP A 284 -12.61 0.65 8.45
C ASP A 284 -11.89 0.51 9.79
N ILE A 285 -11.88 1.57 10.59
CA ILE A 285 -11.13 1.63 11.85
C ILE A 285 -12.05 2.10 12.97
N GLU A 286 -12.15 1.31 14.04
CA GLU A 286 -12.73 1.73 15.32
C GLU A 286 -11.57 2.03 16.26
N PHE A 287 -11.44 3.27 16.70
CA PHE A 287 -10.32 3.75 17.50
C PHE A 287 -10.81 4.29 18.84
N ARG A 288 -10.15 3.84 19.91
CA ARG A 288 -10.27 4.39 21.26
C ARG A 288 -8.99 5.12 21.61
N ALA A 289 -9.10 6.43 21.84
CA ALA A 289 -7.97 7.28 22.20
C ALA A 289 -7.31 6.86 23.53
N PRO A 290 -6.04 7.20 23.77
CA PRO A 290 -5.45 7.01 25.08
C PRO A 290 -6.18 7.88 26.13
N ARG A 291 -6.15 7.46 27.39
CA ARG A 291 -6.81 8.17 28.50
C ARG A 291 -5.79 8.77 29.44
N PHE A 292 -6.13 9.92 30.00
CA PHE A 292 -5.31 10.66 30.93
C PHE A 292 -6.14 11.04 32.16
N ASP A 293 -5.50 11.06 33.33
CA ASP A 293 -6.11 11.61 34.54
C ASP A 293 -6.12 13.16 34.51
N PRO A 294 -6.79 13.84 35.46
CA PRO A 294 -6.79 15.30 35.53
C PRO A 294 -5.39 15.93 35.71
N GLY A 295 -4.41 15.15 36.18
CA GLY A 295 -3.01 15.57 36.29
C GLY A 295 -2.21 15.41 34.99
N GLY A 296 -2.85 14.92 33.92
CA GLY A 296 -2.22 14.70 32.61
C GLY A 296 -1.40 13.41 32.53
N LYS A 297 -1.45 12.53 33.54
CA LYS A 297 -0.77 11.23 33.48
C LYS A 297 -1.64 10.24 32.70
N LYS A 298 -1.03 9.51 31.76
CA LYS A 298 -1.72 8.46 31.01
C LYS A 298 -2.19 7.34 31.94
N VAL A 299 -3.46 6.96 31.83
CA VAL A 299 -4.11 5.90 32.62
C VAL A 299 -4.62 4.73 31.76
N ALA A 300 -4.77 4.90 30.45
CA ALA A 300 -5.05 3.81 29.53
C ALA A 300 -4.42 4.05 28.16
N ASN A 301 -3.96 2.98 27.51
CA ASN A 301 -3.46 3.01 26.15
C ASN A 301 -4.59 3.16 25.14
N ALA A 302 -4.23 3.67 23.95
CA ALA A 302 -5.11 3.65 22.80
C ALA A 302 -5.42 2.21 22.37
N ARG A 303 -6.56 2.01 21.73
CA ARG A 303 -6.94 0.72 21.13
C ARG A 303 -7.53 0.88 19.74
N ALA A 304 -7.36 -0.12 18.89
CA ALA A 304 -7.95 -0.12 17.56
C ALA A 304 -8.50 -1.49 17.12
N THR A 305 -9.68 -1.49 16.51
CA THR A 305 -10.16 -2.55 15.64
C THR A 305 -10.00 -2.09 14.20
N VAL A 306 -9.34 -2.88 13.36
CA VAL A 306 -9.03 -2.51 11.97
C VAL A 306 -9.55 -3.60 11.04
N ARG A 307 -10.28 -3.19 10.00
CA ARG A 307 -10.72 -4.06 8.91
C ARG A 307 -10.23 -3.53 7.58
N LEU A 308 -9.60 -4.40 6.79
CA LEU A 308 -9.25 -4.15 5.40
C LEU A 308 -10.17 -5.00 4.52
N ASN A 309 -10.90 -4.36 3.61
CA ASN A 309 -11.85 -5.01 2.72
C ASN A 309 -12.88 -5.89 3.47
N GLY A 310 -13.31 -5.42 4.66
CA GLY A 310 -14.21 -6.14 5.57
C GLY A 310 -13.57 -7.26 6.40
N ARG A 311 -12.31 -7.63 6.13
CA ARG A 311 -11.60 -8.67 6.89
C ARG A 311 -10.93 -8.08 8.12
N LEU A 312 -11.11 -8.74 9.26
CA LEU A 312 -10.54 -8.32 10.54
C LEU A 312 -9.02 -8.51 10.55
N LEU A 313 -8.27 -7.41 10.64
CA LEU A 313 -6.82 -7.42 10.83
C LEU A 313 -6.46 -7.41 12.32
N TYR A 314 -7.11 -6.52 13.06
CA TYR A 314 -6.90 -6.28 14.48
C TYR A 314 -8.25 -6.18 15.18
N ASN A 315 -8.36 -6.78 16.37
CA ASN A 315 -9.59 -6.79 17.17
C ASN A 315 -9.32 -6.19 18.55
N ASP A 316 -9.81 -4.97 18.80
CA ASP A 316 -9.56 -4.19 20.02
C ASP A 316 -8.08 -4.28 20.45
N GLN A 317 -7.17 -4.12 19.48
CA GLN A 317 -5.74 -4.25 19.70
C GLN A 317 -5.27 -3.09 20.57
N GLU A 318 -4.59 -3.38 21.66
CA GLU A 318 -3.90 -2.36 22.44
C GLU A 318 -2.69 -1.82 21.71
N LEU A 319 -2.60 -0.50 21.62
CA LEU A 319 -1.51 0.19 20.97
C LEU A 319 -0.47 0.57 22.02
N GLY A 320 0.76 0.13 21.79
CA GLY A 320 1.90 0.52 22.61
C GLY A 320 2.33 1.97 22.35
N PRO A 321 3.48 2.38 22.88
CA PRO A 321 4.06 3.69 22.60
C PRO A 321 4.23 3.91 21.09
N VAL A 322 3.94 5.12 20.63
CA VAL A 322 4.18 5.52 19.25
C VAL A 322 5.68 5.53 18.97
N MET A 323 6.10 4.86 17.91
CA MET A 323 7.49 4.69 17.47
C MET A 323 7.77 5.48 16.18
N LEU A 324 8.99 5.33 15.65
CA LEU A 324 9.44 5.96 14.40
C LEU A 324 9.29 7.50 14.43
N ASN A 325 9.02 8.12 13.28
CA ASN A 325 8.94 9.58 13.14
C ASN A 325 7.80 10.22 13.95
N ALA A 326 6.76 9.46 14.28
CA ALA A 326 5.61 9.92 15.06
C ALA A 326 5.90 9.95 16.57
N ALA A 327 6.93 9.24 17.05
CA ALA A 327 7.31 9.19 18.47
C ALA A 327 7.57 10.59 19.07
N ARG A 328 8.02 11.55 18.25
CA ARG A 328 8.27 12.95 18.66
C ARG A 328 7.04 13.68 19.19
N LEU A 329 5.83 13.20 18.88
CA LEU A 329 4.57 13.86 19.23
C LEU A 329 4.06 13.50 20.62
N GLY A 330 4.63 12.46 21.24
CA GLY A 330 4.04 11.82 22.41
C GLY A 330 2.62 11.32 22.12
N GLU A 331 1.85 11.02 23.17
CA GLU A 331 0.45 10.61 23.07
C GLU A 331 -0.46 11.74 23.56
N ALA A 332 -1.66 11.84 22.99
CA ALA A 332 -2.66 12.86 23.34
C ALA A 332 -4.07 12.28 23.24
N ALA A 333 -5.03 12.86 23.96
CA ALA A 333 -6.42 12.38 23.94
C ALA A 333 -7.12 12.65 22.59
N THR A 334 -6.65 13.63 21.83
CA THR A 334 -7.19 14.02 20.52
C THR A 334 -6.09 14.39 19.54
N GLY A 335 -6.33 14.23 18.24
CA GLY A 335 -5.43 14.68 17.17
C GLY A 335 -6.10 14.65 15.80
N PRO A 336 -5.48 15.22 14.76
CA PRO A 336 -6.05 15.18 13.41
C PRO A 336 -5.87 13.80 12.79
N LEU A 337 -6.67 13.48 11.76
CA LEU A 337 -6.39 12.36 10.86
C LEU A 337 -5.31 12.80 9.86
N GLN A 338 -4.30 11.97 9.61
CA GLN A 338 -3.29 12.21 8.57
C GLN A 338 -3.49 11.25 7.39
N LEU A 339 -3.30 11.74 6.18
CA LEU A 339 -3.01 10.91 5.02
C LEU A 339 -1.55 11.12 4.61
N GLN A 340 -0.77 10.05 4.64
CA GLN A 340 0.67 10.13 4.40
C GLN A 340 0.98 10.23 2.90
N GLU A 341 1.81 11.20 2.54
CA GLU A 341 2.51 11.25 1.27
C GLU A 341 3.96 10.80 1.51
N HIS A 342 4.42 9.76 0.81
CA HIS A 342 5.74 9.17 1.00
C HIS A 342 6.50 8.97 -0.33
N GLY A 343 6.26 9.84 -1.32
CA GLY A 343 6.91 9.80 -2.62
C GLY A 343 6.21 8.93 -3.67
N MET A 344 5.14 8.22 -3.30
CA MET A 344 4.35 7.38 -4.19
C MET A 344 2.90 7.88 -4.31
N PRO A 345 2.29 7.84 -5.50
CA PRO A 345 0.89 8.20 -5.66
C PRO A 345 -0.03 7.12 -5.11
N VAL A 346 -1.02 7.55 -4.32
CA VAL A 346 -2.13 6.75 -3.81
C VAL A 346 -3.39 7.57 -3.97
N GLN A 347 -4.49 6.92 -4.34
CA GLN A 347 -5.77 7.57 -4.51
C GLN A 347 -6.70 7.24 -3.34
N PHE A 348 -7.47 8.25 -2.93
CA PHE A 348 -8.43 8.20 -1.84
C PHE A 348 -9.78 8.73 -2.28
N ARG A 349 -10.85 8.20 -1.69
CA ARG A 349 -12.20 8.75 -1.78
C ARG A 349 -13.02 8.37 -0.55
N ASN A 350 -14.23 8.91 -0.44
CA ASN A 350 -15.20 8.57 0.60
C ASN A 350 -14.58 8.46 1.99
N ILE A 351 -14.17 9.60 2.55
CA ILE A 351 -13.50 9.65 3.85
C ILE A 351 -14.43 10.31 4.85
N TRP A 352 -14.77 9.59 5.92
CA TRP A 352 -15.59 10.13 6.99
C TRP A 352 -15.16 9.61 8.36
N VAL A 353 -15.44 10.42 9.39
CA VAL A 353 -15.10 10.14 10.78
C VAL A 353 -16.34 10.39 11.64
N LEU A 354 -16.82 9.37 12.33
CA LEU A 354 -17.87 9.49 13.33
C LEU A 354 -17.23 9.45 14.71
N GLU A 355 -17.23 10.58 15.42
CA GLU A 355 -16.79 10.62 16.81
C GLU A 355 -17.75 9.85 17.71
N GLU A 356 -17.20 8.98 18.53
CA GLU A 356 -17.97 8.26 19.54
C GLU A 356 -18.02 9.07 20.82
N ARG A 357 -19.18 9.68 21.08
CA ARG A 357 -19.45 10.27 22.39
C ARG A 357 -19.75 9.14 23.35
N ARG A 358 -18.82 8.80 24.25
CA ARG A 358 -19.21 8.08 25.46
C ARG A 358 -19.89 9.04 26.42
N LYS A 359 -21.02 8.59 26.95
CA LYS A 359 -21.56 9.12 28.20
C LYS A 359 -20.59 8.65 29.27
N ASP A 360 -19.83 9.58 29.81
CA ASP A 360 -18.92 9.33 30.94
C ASP A 360 -19.69 8.82 32.17
#